data_AF-A0A933SDX3-F1
#
_entry.id   AF-A0A933SDX3-F1
#
_cell.length_a   1.000
_cell.length_b   1.000
_cell.length_c   1.000
_cell.angle_alpha   90.00
_cell.angle_beta   90.00
_cell.angle_gamma   90.00
#
_symmetry.space_group_name_H-M   'P 1'
#
loop_
_entity.id
_entity.type
_entity.pdbx_description
1 polymer ?
#
loop_
_entity_poly.entity_id
_entity_poly.type
_entity_poly.pdbx_seq_one_letter_code
_entity_poly.pdbx_strand_id
1 'polypeptide(L)'
;MTSPDSPARFRPLDPNQRRVLGVLIEKAMTTPAGYPMTVNAIVTGCNQKNNRDPITTLDDIDVGNALVELAEMGAVAEIDWMGRSSKYKHKAYEWLGVTKAELAVMGELLLRGAQQLGELRARADRMEAIADLAALKPIVEGLVARGLMIELTPPGRGQMVTHGLGLPGEVPAMSDHAAEHAAAPVARAAAPAATDEVAELRAELARLTERVARLEARLPVEPGEDSGARG
;
A
#
# COMPACT_ATOMS: atom_id res chain seq x y z
N MET A 1 -27.80 -4.74 19.85
CA MET A 1 -27.05 -4.06 20.92
C MET A 1 -25.73 -4.81 21.09
N THR A 2 -24.72 -4.43 20.31
CA THR A 2 -23.40 -5.05 20.36
C THR A 2 -22.60 -4.25 21.38
N SER A 3 -22.26 -4.86 22.52
CA SER A 3 -21.50 -4.20 23.58
C SER A 3 -20.14 -3.72 23.04
N PRO A 4 -19.72 -2.48 23.32
CA PRO A 4 -18.52 -1.87 22.73
C PRO A 4 -17.18 -2.35 23.35
N ASP A 5 -17.19 -3.36 24.22
CA ASP A 5 -16.10 -3.62 25.17
C ASP A 5 -15.52 -5.05 25.07
N SER A 6 -15.52 -5.64 23.87
CA SER A 6 -14.61 -6.77 23.62
C SER A 6 -13.21 -6.20 23.43
N PRO A 7 -12.20 -6.59 24.23
CA PRO A 7 -10.85 -6.10 24.03
C PRO A 7 -10.42 -6.48 22.61
N ALA A 8 -10.01 -5.48 21.82
CA ALA A 8 -9.42 -5.74 20.52
C ALA A 8 -8.29 -6.78 20.71
N ARG A 9 -8.41 -7.93 20.05
CA ARG A 9 -7.39 -9.00 20.13
C ARG A 9 -6.02 -8.55 19.62
N PHE A 10 -6.00 -7.44 18.88
CA PHE A 10 -4.84 -6.81 18.29
C PHE A 10 -4.62 -5.42 18.91
N ARG A 11 -3.37 -4.95 18.89
CA ARG A 11 -3.05 -3.58 19.28
C ARG A 11 -3.33 -2.63 18.11
N PRO A 12 -3.86 -1.42 18.38
CA PRO A 12 -3.93 -0.34 17.38
C PRO A 12 -2.57 -0.05 16.78
N LEU A 13 -2.55 0.29 15.50
CA LEU A 13 -1.35 0.63 14.75
C LEU A 13 -1.38 2.10 14.34
N ASP A 14 -0.25 2.78 14.38
CA ASP A 14 -0.09 4.10 13.76
C ASP A 14 0.03 4.00 12.22
N PRO A 15 0.02 5.13 11.48
CA PRO A 15 0.10 5.11 10.02
C PRO A 15 1.37 4.47 9.44
N ASN A 16 2.54 4.64 10.08
CA ASN A 16 3.81 4.09 9.61
C ASN A 16 3.85 2.58 9.83
N GLN A 17 3.40 2.11 10.99
CA GLN A 17 3.26 0.69 11.30
C GLN A 17 2.30 0.00 10.33
N ARG A 18 1.15 0.61 10.02
CA ARG A 18 0.19 0.11 9.02
C ARG A 18 0.83 -0.02 7.65
N ARG A 19 1.54 1.03 7.21
CA ARG A 19 2.25 1.04 5.94
C ARG A 19 3.28 -0.08 5.86
N VAL A 20 4.15 -0.19 6.87
CA VAL A 20 5.20 -1.22 6.94
C VAL A 20 4.60 -2.63 6.94
N LEU A 21 3.59 -2.89 7.77
CA LEU A 21 2.92 -4.19 7.82
C LEU A 21 2.23 -4.52 6.49
N GLY A 22 1.52 -3.55 5.89
CA GLY A 22 0.88 -3.70 4.59
C GLY A 22 1.87 -4.05 3.47
N VAL A 23 3.06 -3.42 3.47
CA VAL A 23 4.14 -3.72 2.51
C VAL A 23 4.64 -5.15 2.70
N LEU A 24 4.89 -5.58 3.93
CA LEU A 24 5.34 -6.95 4.20
C LEU A 24 4.31 -7.98 3.74
N ILE A 25 3.01 -7.74 3.99
CA ILE A 25 1.91 -8.60 3.54
C ILE A 25 1.86 -8.67 2.01
N GLU A 26 1.85 -7.51 1.34
CA GLU A 26 1.79 -7.45 -0.13
C GLU A 26 2.96 -8.20 -0.76
N LYS A 27 4.19 -7.95 -0.29
CA LYS A 27 5.39 -8.54 -0.88
C LYS A 27 5.54 -10.03 -0.57
N ALA A 28 5.05 -10.49 0.57
CA ALA A 28 5.00 -11.93 0.87
C ALA A 28 4.10 -12.69 -0.13
N MET A 29 2.97 -12.10 -0.52
CA MET A 29 1.99 -12.74 -1.42
C MET A 29 2.34 -12.57 -2.91
N THR A 30 2.83 -11.40 -3.30
CA THR A 30 3.04 -11.05 -4.72
C THR A 30 4.46 -11.28 -5.20
N THR A 31 5.46 -11.21 -4.32
CA THR A 31 6.88 -11.29 -4.68
C THR A 31 7.68 -12.13 -3.67
N PRO A 32 7.35 -13.43 -3.50
CA PRO A 32 7.93 -14.28 -2.46
C PRO A 32 9.46 -14.45 -2.58
N ALA A 33 10.03 -14.31 -3.78
CA ALA A 33 11.48 -14.39 -3.98
C ALA A 33 12.28 -13.30 -3.23
N GLY A 34 11.68 -12.14 -2.98
CA GLY A 34 12.29 -11.03 -2.25
C GLY A 34 12.01 -11.04 -0.74
N TYR A 35 11.34 -12.09 -0.24
CA TYR A 35 10.88 -12.18 1.15
C TYR A 35 11.63 -13.29 1.90
N PRO A 36 12.04 -13.09 3.17
CA PRO A 36 11.86 -11.90 4.02
C PRO A 36 12.69 -10.69 3.56
N MET A 37 12.23 -9.48 3.92
CA MET A 37 12.72 -8.22 3.35
C MET A 37 13.70 -7.49 4.26
N THR A 38 14.68 -6.79 3.70
CA THR A 38 15.54 -5.85 4.43
C THR A 38 14.84 -4.51 4.66
N VAL A 39 15.33 -3.69 5.59
CA VAL A 39 14.81 -2.31 5.83
C VAL A 39 14.76 -1.50 4.54
N ASN A 40 15.83 -1.50 3.73
CA ASN A 40 15.87 -0.76 2.46
C ASN A 40 14.79 -1.20 1.46
N ALA A 41 14.51 -2.51 1.40
CA ALA A 41 13.45 -3.03 0.54
C ALA A 41 12.07 -2.61 1.05
N ILE A 42 11.89 -2.54 2.37
CA ILE A 42 10.64 -2.09 3.00
C ILE A 42 10.45 -0.59 2.76
N VAL A 43 11.47 0.26 2.97
CA VAL A 43 11.44 1.70 2.63
C VAL A 43 11.00 1.91 1.18
N THR A 44 11.63 1.18 0.26
CA THR A 44 11.27 1.22 -1.17
C THR A 44 9.80 0.83 -1.39
N GLY A 45 9.32 -0.20 -0.69
CA GLY A 45 7.93 -0.64 -0.72
C GLY A 45 6.95 0.37 -0.12
N CYS A 46 7.31 1.04 0.97
CA CYS A 46 6.48 2.04 1.64
C CYS A 46 6.21 3.25 0.75
N ASN A 47 7.23 3.68 0.01
CA ASN A 47 7.23 4.91 -0.77
C ASN A 47 6.90 4.69 -2.28
N GLN A 48 6.31 3.55 -2.63
CA GLN A 48 5.85 3.30 -4.01
C GLN A 48 4.75 4.30 -4.41
N LYS A 49 4.80 4.82 -5.64
CA LYS A 49 3.78 5.74 -6.17
C LYS A 49 2.47 5.04 -6.53
N ASN A 50 2.50 3.73 -6.73
CA ASN A 50 1.34 2.91 -7.03
C ASN A 50 0.94 2.12 -5.78
N ASN A 51 -0.33 1.72 -5.69
CA ASN A 51 -0.81 0.88 -4.61
C ASN A 51 -0.61 1.46 -3.20
N ARG A 52 -0.43 2.77 -3.07
CA ARG A 52 -0.30 3.50 -1.80
C ARG A 52 -1.26 4.67 -1.79
N ASP A 53 -1.95 4.83 -0.67
CA ASP A 53 -2.74 6.02 -0.37
C ASP A 53 -2.73 6.21 1.16
N PRO A 54 -2.14 7.29 1.70
CA PRO A 54 -1.42 8.35 0.98
C PRO A 54 -0.04 7.90 0.47
N ILE A 55 0.52 8.62 -0.49
CA ILE A 55 1.94 8.46 -0.84
C ILE A 55 2.79 8.96 0.33
N THR A 56 3.79 8.18 0.74
CA THR A 56 4.69 8.49 1.87
C THR A 56 6.11 8.72 1.40
N THR A 57 6.91 9.30 2.30
CA THR A 57 8.36 9.48 2.15
C THR A 57 9.07 9.03 3.43
N LEU A 58 8.82 7.80 3.85
CA LEU A 58 9.44 7.23 5.05
C LEU A 58 10.93 6.99 4.83
N ASP A 59 11.75 7.31 5.81
CA ASP A 59 13.17 6.95 5.80
C ASP A 59 13.44 5.61 6.52
N ASP A 60 14.71 5.24 6.65
CA ASP A 60 15.14 4.02 7.32
C ASP A 60 14.91 4.06 8.84
N ILE A 61 14.92 5.24 9.45
CA ILE A 61 14.63 5.44 10.88
C ILE A 61 13.13 5.23 11.14
N ASP A 62 12.26 5.85 10.34
CA ASP A 62 10.81 5.68 10.40
C ASP A 62 10.41 4.20 10.30
N VAL A 63 10.98 3.51 9.31
CA VAL A 63 10.71 2.08 9.07
C VAL A 63 11.33 1.21 10.17
N GLY A 64 12.54 1.52 10.63
CA GLY A 64 13.20 0.81 11.71
C GLY A 64 12.40 0.86 13.02
N ASN A 65 11.94 2.04 13.42
CA ASN A 65 11.11 2.22 14.61
C ASN A 65 9.80 1.44 14.51
N ALA A 66 9.09 1.55 13.37
CA ALA A 66 7.86 0.81 13.13
C ALA A 66 8.08 -0.72 13.19
N LEU A 67 9.22 -1.22 12.69
CA LEU A 67 9.54 -2.66 12.74
C LEU A 67 9.80 -3.16 14.17
N VAL A 68 10.50 -2.37 14.99
CA VAL A 68 10.73 -2.69 16.41
C VAL A 68 9.40 -2.78 17.14
N GLU A 69 8.56 -1.75 17.01
CA GLU A 69 7.25 -1.71 17.67
C GLU A 69 6.34 -2.86 17.18
N LEU A 70 6.28 -3.12 15.87
CA LEU A 70 5.53 -4.25 15.31
C LEU A 70 6.06 -5.61 15.81
N ALA A 71 7.36 -5.74 16.04
CA ALA A 71 7.96 -6.96 16.60
C ALA A 71 7.56 -7.15 18.07
N GLU A 72 7.55 -6.09 18.88
CA GLU A 72 7.05 -6.12 20.26
C GLU A 72 5.57 -6.50 20.34
N MET A 73 4.77 -6.07 19.36
CA MET A 73 3.36 -6.47 19.24
C MET A 73 3.15 -7.91 18.74
N GLY A 74 4.22 -8.57 18.29
CA GLY A 74 4.16 -9.90 17.67
C GLY A 74 3.65 -9.92 16.23
N ALA A 75 3.45 -8.76 15.59
CA ALA A 75 2.96 -8.63 14.23
C ALA A 75 4.07 -8.89 13.18
N VAL A 76 5.33 -8.71 13.55
CA VAL A 76 6.52 -8.91 12.72
C VAL A 76 7.55 -9.76 13.47
N ALA A 77 8.41 -10.46 12.74
CA ALA A 77 9.61 -11.07 13.26
C ALA A 77 10.83 -10.68 12.44
N GLU A 78 11.89 -10.30 13.15
CA GLU A 78 13.24 -10.28 12.62
C GLU A 78 13.74 -11.71 12.46
N ILE A 79 14.38 -11.98 11.34
CA ILE A 79 15.05 -13.22 11.02
C ILE A 79 16.53 -12.96 11.13
N ASP A 80 17.16 -13.61 12.11
CA ASP A 80 18.61 -13.71 12.20
C ASP A 80 19.13 -14.37 10.94
N TRP A 81 19.68 -13.53 10.06
CA TRP A 81 20.28 -13.94 8.81
C TRP A 81 21.78 -13.85 9.00
N MET A 82 22.54 -14.91 8.68
CA MET A 82 24.02 -14.93 8.74
C MET A 82 24.69 -13.92 7.77
N GLY A 83 23.93 -13.02 7.14
CA GLY A 83 24.44 -11.96 6.28
C GLY A 83 24.50 -10.60 7.01
N ARG A 84 24.95 -9.57 6.28
CA ARG A 84 25.23 -8.23 6.84
C ARG A 84 24.00 -7.41 7.21
N SER A 85 22.79 -7.85 6.89
CA SER A 85 21.57 -7.06 7.08
C SER A 85 20.43 -7.92 7.58
N SER A 86 19.77 -7.45 8.65
CA SER A 86 18.56 -8.04 9.20
C SER A 86 17.46 -8.10 8.15
N LYS A 87 16.66 -9.18 8.22
CA LYS A 87 15.50 -9.38 7.38
C LYS A 87 14.24 -9.54 8.23
N TYR A 88 13.12 -9.08 7.73
CA TYR A 88 11.85 -9.05 8.46
C TYR A 88 10.76 -9.80 7.70
N LYS A 89 9.93 -10.52 8.46
CA LYS A 89 8.72 -11.18 8.00
C LYS A 89 7.52 -10.78 8.85
N HIS A 90 6.34 -10.66 8.25
CA HIS A 90 5.10 -10.50 9.01
C HIS A 90 4.68 -11.83 9.66
N LYS A 91 3.95 -11.71 10.77
CA LYS A 91 3.21 -12.78 11.46
C LYS A 91 1.69 -12.56 11.42
N ALA A 92 1.23 -11.70 10.51
CA ALA A 92 -0.16 -11.24 10.42
C ALA A 92 -1.23 -12.35 10.39
N TYR A 93 -0.95 -13.54 9.85
CA TYR A 93 -1.88 -14.68 9.89
C TYR A 93 -2.26 -15.06 11.32
N GLU A 94 -1.25 -15.30 12.16
CA GLU A 94 -1.42 -15.69 13.56
C GLU A 94 -1.84 -14.49 14.40
N TRP A 95 -1.24 -13.33 14.15
CA TRP A 95 -1.47 -12.10 14.91
C TRP A 95 -2.91 -11.58 14.78
N LEU A 96 -3.50 -11.64 13.57
CA LEU A 96 -4.88 -11.24 13.33
C LEU A 96 -5.88 -12.41 13.40
N GLY A 97 -5.40 -13.66 13.33
CA GLY A 97 -6.26 -14.84 13.25
C GLY A 97 -7.08 -14.86 11.96
N VAL A 98 -6.43 -14.65 10.82
CA VAL A 98 -7.05 -14.47 9.50
C VAL A 98 -6.61 -15.52 8.49
N THR A 99 -7.49 -15.81 7.53
CA THR A 99 -7.17 -16.64 6.35
C THR A 99 -6.36 -15.87 5.30
N LYS A 100 -5.91 -16.56 4.25
CA LYS A 100 -5.18 -15.93 3.14
C LYS A 100 -5.98 -14.85 2.40
N ALA A 101 -7.25 -15.12 2.09
CA ALA A 101 -8.12 -14.15 1.42
C ALA A 101 -8.45 -12.96 2.33
N GLU A 102 -8.69 -13.21 3.61
CA GLU A 102 -8.88 -12.16 4.62
C GLU A 102 -7.63 -11.28 4.76
N LEU A 103 -6.44 -11.88 4.78
CA LEU A 103 -5.19 -11.15 4.89
C LEU A 103 -4.90 -10.30 3.66
N ALA A 104 -5.24 -10.77 2.46
CA ALA A 104 -5.14 -9.97 1.24
C ALA A 104 -6.03 -8.72 1.30
N VAL A 105 -7.28 -8.86 1.77
CA VAL A 105 -8.20 -7.73 1.97
C VAL A 105 -7.65 -6.75 3.01
N MET A 106 -7.14 -7.26 4.14
CA MET A 106 -6.53 -6.42 5.17
C MET A 106 -5.28 -5.71 4.66
N GLY A 107 -4.40 -6.39 3.92
CA GLY A 107 -3.22 -5.80 3.31
C GLY A 107 -3.58 -4.64 2.37
N GLU A 108 -4.66 -4.77 1.60
CA GLU A 108 -5.11 -3.69 0.71
C GLU A 108 -5.61 -2.47 1.47
N LEU A 109 -6.40 -2.68 2.52
CA LEU A 109 -6.88 -1.59 3.38
C LEU A 109 -5.75 -0.91 4.15
N LEU A 110 -4.71 -1.64 4.56
CA LEU A 110 -3.54 -1.06 5.22
C LEU A 110 -2.71 -0.17 4.30
N LEU A 111 -2.70 -0.46 2.99
CA LEU A 111 -1.91 0.27 2.01
C LEU A 111 -2.62 1.49 1.44
N ARG A 112 -3.96 1.46 1.36
CA ARG A 112 -4.78 2.51 0.72
C ARG A 112 -5.93 3.06 1.56
N GLY A 113 -6.08 2.63 2.81
CA GLY A 113 -7.16 3.07 3.69
C GLY A 113 -8.55 2.65 3.20
N ALA A 114 -9.53 3.51 3.46
CA ALA A 114 -10.94 3.28 3.21
C ALA A 114 -11.27 3.15 1.73
N GLN A 115 -12.04 2.12 1.37
CA GLN A 115 -12.34 1.79 -0.03
C GLN A 115 -13.77 1.28 -0.19
N GLN A 116 -14.33 1.47 -1.39
CA GLN A 116 -15.57 0.80 -1.78
C GLN A 116 -15.35 -0.70 -1.98
N LEU A 117 -16.32 -1.54 -1.61
CA LEU A 117 -16.21 -3.01 -1.74
C LEU A 117 -15.87 -3.47 -3.17
N GLY A 118 -16.41 -2.79 -4.19
CA GLY A 118 -16.13 -3.09 -5.60
C GLY A 118 -14.65 -2.91 -5.96
N GLU A 119 -14.06 -1.81 -5.51
CA GLU A 119 -12.63 -1.52 -5.72
C GLU A 119 -11.75 -2.43 -4.88
N LEU A 120 -12.12 -2.64 -3.62
CA LEU A 120 -11.40 -3.49 -2.68
C LEU A 120 -11.25 -4.91 -3.22
N ARG A 121 -12.32 -5.50 -3.77
CA ARG A 121 -12.26 -6.82 -4.41
C ARG A 121 -11.21 -6.84 -5.52
N ALA A 122 -11.30 -5.90 -6.46
CA ALA A 122 -10.44 -5.86 -7.64
C ALA A 122 -8.97 -5.62 -7.28
N ARG A 123 -8.71 -4.81 -6.25
CA ARG A 123 -7.35 -4.49 -5.82
C ARG A 123 -6.72 -5.59 -4.97
N ALA A 124 -7.50 -6.25 -4.10
CA ALA A 124 -7.02 -7.36 -3.27
C ALA A 124 -6.73 -8.63 -4.10
N ASP A 125 -7.41 -8.80 -5.24
CA ASP A 125 -7.25 -9.93 -6.18
C ASP A 125 -5.79 -10.18 -6.58
N ARG A 126 -4.96 -9.12 -6.64
CA ARG A 126 -3.53 -9.22 -6.98
C ARG A 126 -2.71 -10.02 -5.96
N MET A 127 -3.17 -10.07 -4.71
CA MET A 127 -2.52 -10.76 -3.59
C MET A 127 -3.11 -12.16 -3.39
N GLU A 128 -4.43 -12.28 -3.46
CA GLU A 128 -5.14 -13.54 -3.42
C GLU A 128 -6.41 -13.45 -4.26
N ALA A 129 -6.67 -14.45 -5.10
CA ALA A 129 -7.80 -14.44 -6.02
C ALA A 129 -9.14 -14.39 -5.27
N ILE A 130 -10.00 -13.44 -5.62
CA ILE A 130 -11.36 -13.31 -5.07
C ILE A 130 -12.33 -13.22 -6.24
N ALA A 131 -13.00 -14.33 -6.55
CA ALA A 131 -13.76 -14.51 -7.80
C ALA A 131 -14.74 -13.37 -8.10
N ASP A 132 -15.55 -12.98 -7.11
CA ASP A 132 -16.59 -11.97 -7.27
C ASP A 132 -16.95 -11.30 -5.94
N LEU A 133 -17.94 -10.40 -5.96
CA LEU A 133 -18.45 -9.75 -4.76
C LEU A 133 -19.18 -10.71 -3.82
N ALA A 134 -19.74 -11.82 -4.34
CA ALA A 134 -20.39 -12.82 -3.51
C ALA A 134 -19.36 -13.59 -2.67
N ALA A 135 -18.16 -13.83 -3.23
CA ALA A 135 -17.01 -14.40 -2.51
C ALA A 135 -16.39 -13.41 -1.52
N LEU A 136 -16.41 -12.10 -1.81
CA LEU A 136 -15.91 -11.07 -0.88
C LEU A 136 -16.83 -10.88 0.35
N LYS A 137 -18.15 -10.99 0.18
CA LYS A 137 -19.12 -10.75 1.27
C LYS A 137 -18.85 -11.54 2.56
N PRO A 138 -18.68 -12.88 2.55
CA PRO A 138 -18.39 -13.63 3.77
C PRO A 138 -17.04 -13.25 4.40
N ILE A 139 -16.05 -12.83 3.59
CA ILE A 139 -14.75 -12.35 4.08
C ILE A 139 -14.95 -11.04 4.87
N VAL A 140 -15.70 -10.10 4.30
CA VAL A 140 -16.04 -8.82 4.95
C VAL A 140 -16.81 -9.05 6.24
N GLU A 141 -17.87 -9.86 6.20
CA GLU A 141 -18.68 -10.19 7.39
C GLU A 141 -17.82 -10.79 8.51
N GLY A 142 -16.93 -11.73 8.17
CA GLY A 142 -16.02 -12.36 9.14
C GLY A 142 -14.99 -11.39 9.72
N LEU A 143 -14.50 -10.42 8.93
CA LEU A 143 -13.57 -9.39 9.39
C LEU A 143 -14.28 -8.36 10.29
N VAL A 144 -15.48 -7.92 9.91
CA VAL A 144 -16.31 -6.98 10.69
C VAL A 144 -16.72 -7.60 12.03
N ALA A 145 -17.17 -8.86 12.02
CA ALA A 145 -17.55 -9.58 13.25
C ALA A 145 -16.40 -9.70 14.26
N ARG A 146 -15.14 -9.69 13.80
CA ARG A 146 -13.93 -9.72 14.66
C ARG A 146 -13.37 -8.33 14.97
N GLY A 147 -14.00 -7.26 14.49
CA GLY A 147 -13.52 -5.88 14.64
C GLY A 147 -12.25 -5.56 13.83
N LEU A 148 -11.87 -6.42 12.87
CA LEU A 148 -10.72 -6.20 11.99
C LEU A 148 -11.05 -5.27 10.82
N MET A 149 -12.33 -5.11 10.52
CA MET A 149 -12.84 -4.22 9.48
C MET A 149 -14.01 -3.42 10.04
N ILE A 150 -14.18 -2.21 9.55
CA ILE A 150 -15.25 -1.30 9.95
C ILE A 150 -16.00 -0.87 8.70
N GLU A 151 -17.32 -0.99 8.73
CA GLU A 151 -18.22 -0.46 7.72
C GLU A 151 -18.42 1.04 7.98
N LEU A 152 -17.94 1.88 7.06
CA LEU A 152 -18.06 3.35 7.18
C LEU A 152 -19.41 3.86 6.68
N THR A 153 -20.08 3.08 5.84
CA THR A 153 -21.41 3.38 5.29
C THR A 153 -22.31 2.14 5.39
N PRO A 154 -23.64 2.30 5.41
CA PRO A 154 -24.57 1.18 5.41
C PRO A 154 -24.36 0.22 4.23
N PRO A 155 -24.72 -1.08 4.37
CA PRO A 155 -24.68 -2.04 3.28
C PRO A 155 -25.51 -1.59 2.07
N GLY A 156 -24.94 -1.70 0.88
CA GLY A 156 -25.60 -1.27 -0.36
C GLY A 156 -24.64 -0.90 -1.48
N ARG A 157 -25.18 -0.25 -2.51
CA ARG A 157 -24.36 0.24 -3.63
C ARG A 157 -23.43 1.35 -3.13
N GLY A 158 -22.13 1.20 -3.39
CA GLY A 158 -21.12 2.16 -2.94
C GLY A 158 -20.68 1.99 -1.49
N GLN A 159 -21.00 0.84 -0.85
CA GLN A 159 -20.58 0.55 0.51
C GLN A 159 -19.06 0.70 0.68
N MET A 160 -18.65 1.52 1.64
CA MET A 160 -17.26 1.77 2.00
C MET A 160 -16.88 1.08 3.31
N VAL A 161 -15.67 0.55 3.34
CA VAL A 161 -15.09 -0.13 4.50
C VAL A 161 -13.65 0.34 4.72
N THR A 162 -13.20 0.25 5.96
CA THR A 162 -11.79 0.48 6.37
C THR A 162 -11.31 -0.60 7.33
N HIS A 163 -10.02 -0.63 7.63
CA HIS A 163 -9.47 -1.53 8.64
C HIS A 163 -9.85 -1.10 10.06
N GLY A 164 -9.95 -2.04 10.99
CA GLY A 164 -10.17 -1.80 12.41
C GLY A 164 -8.90 -1.54 13.23
N LEU A 165 -7.72 -1.56 12.58
CA LEU A 165 -6.41 -1.42 13.23
C LEU A 165 -5.98 0.04 13.53
N GLY A 166 -6.86 1.03 13.35
CA GLY A 166 -6.52 2.44 13.56
C GLY A 166 -6.42 2.83 15.04
N LEU A 167 -5.83 3.99 15.34
CA LEU A 167 -5.82 4.53 16.70
C LEU A 167 -7.25 4.89 17.15
N PRO A 168 -7.53 4.87 18.47
CA PRO A 168 -8.81 5.32 18.99
C PRO A 168 -9.15 6.74 18.51
N GLY A 169 -10.34 6.92 17.92
CA GLY A 169 -10.81 8.21 17.40
C GLY A 169 -10.56 8.47 15.91
N GLU A 170 -9.84 7.60 15.20
CA GLU A 170 -9.71 7.72 13.73
C GLU A 170 -11.00 7.34 12.98
N VAL A 171 -11.75 6.39 13.52
CA VAL A 171 -12.94 5.82 12.88
C VAL A 171 -14.06 6.84 12.67
N PRO A 172 -14.45 7.67 13.67
CA PRO A 172 -15.49 8.68 13.47
C PRO A 172 -15.16 9.66 12.34
N ALA A 173 -13.91 10.14 12.27
CA ALA A 173 -13.47 11.07 11.22
C ALA A 173 -13.58 10.45 9.81
N MET A 174 -13.25 9.17 9.67
CA MET A 174 -13.38 8.46 8.39
C MET A 174 -14.83 8.22 7.98
N SER A 175 -15.73 7.94 8.94
CA SER A 175 -17.16 7.73 8.67
C SER A 175 -17.85 8.99 8.17
N ASP A 176 -17.52 10.16 8.72
CA ASP A 176 -18.10 11.43 8.29
C ASP A 176 -17.71 11.77 6.84
N HIS A 177 -16.42 11.64 6.51
CA HIS A 177 -15.94 11.82 5.14
C HIS A 177 -16.50 10.78 4.16
N ALA A 178 -16.76 9.56 4.63
CA ALA A 178 -17.33 8.49 3.83
C ALA A 178 -18.81 8.73 3.51
N ALA A 179 -19.59 9.21 4.49
CA ALA A 179 -20.98 9.56 4.29
C ALA A 179 -21.14 10.72 3.28
N GLU A 180 -20.23 11.70 3.31
CA GLU A 180 -20.20 12.82 2.37
C GLU A 180 -19.90 12.35 0.93
N HIS A 181 -18.92 11.46 0.75
CA HIS A 181 -18.61 10.85 -0.55
C HIS A 181 -19.72 9.93 -1.09
N ALA A 182 -20.43 9.22 -0.21
CA ALA A 182 -21.55 8.36 -0.60
C ALA A 182 -22.83 9.16 -0.92
N ALA A 183 -23.01 10.34 -0.30
CA ALA A 183 -24.14 11.23 -0.54
C ALA A 183 -23.96 12.12 -1.78
N ALA A 184 -22.73 12.32 -2.25
CA ALA A 184 -22.47 13.00 -3.51
C ALA A 184 -23.09 12.21 -4.68
N PRO A 185 -23.86 12.85 -5.58
CA PRO A 185 -24.33 12.16 -6.77
C PRO A 185 -23.11 11.61 -7.51
N VAL A 186 -23.20 10.36 -7.97
CA VAL A 186 -22.22 9.74 -8.86
C VAL A 186 -22.32 10.44 -10.22
N ALA A 187 -21.97 11.73 -10.26
CA ALA A 187 -21.41 12.33 -11.45
C ALA A 187 -20.18 11.47 -11.70
N ARG A 188 -20.30 10.61 -12.72
CA ARG A 188 -19.19 9.86 -13.26
C ARG A 188 -18.05 10.85 -13.39
N ALA A 189 -17.06 10.74 -12.50
CA ALA A 189 -15.78 11.38 -12.67
C ALA A 189 -15.17 10.72 -13.90
N ALA A 190 -15.63 11.16 -15.08
CA ALA A 190 -14.77 11.23 -16.24
C ALA A 190 -13.61 12.07 -15.74
N ALA A 191 -12.48 11.44 -15.43
CA ALA A 191 -11.28 12.10 -14.98
C ALA A 191 -10.97 13.27 -15.92
N PRO A 192 -11.08 14.54 -15.48
CA PRO A 192 -10.67 15.68 -16.27
C PRO A 192 -9.51 16.32 -15.51
N ALA A 193 -8.35 15.66 -15.50
CA ALA A 193 -7.09 16.21 -14.98
C ALA A 193 -5.89 15.33 -15.36
N ALA A 194 -6.02 14.01 -15.23
CA ALA A 194 -4.88 13.10 -15.44
C ALA A 194 -4.45 12.96 -16.91
N THR A 195 -5.33 13.17 -17.88
CA THR A 195 -4.98 13.14 -19.31
C THR A 195 -4.26 14.40 -19.76
N ASP A 196 -4.65 15.55 -19.22
CA ASP A 196 -4.04 16.84 -19.59
C ASP A 196 -2.65 16.98 -18.98
N GLU A 197 -2.47 16.58 -17.72
CA GLU A 197 -1.16 16.59 -17.07
C GLU A 197 -0.16 15.62 -17.75
N VAL A 198 -0.63 14.43 -18.16
CA VAL A 198 0.21 13.48 -18.92
C VAL A 198 0.54 14.01 -20.32
N ALA A 199 -0.38 14.73 -20.97
CA ALA A 199 -0.13 15.36 -22.26
C ALA A 199 0.88 16.51 -22.14
N GLU A 200 0.75 17.34 -21.11
CA GLU A 200 1.67 18.45 -20.81
C GLU A 200 3.08 17.94 -20.47
N LEU A 201 3.18 16.91 -19.63
CA LEU A 201 4.47 16.28 -19.29
C LEU A 201 5.14 15.65 -20.51
N ARG A 202 4.37 15.03 -21.41
CA ARG A 202 4.89 14.50 -22.69
C ARG A 202 5.39 15.61 -23.61
N ALA A 203 4.67 16.73 -23.69
CA ALA A 203 5.08 17.89 -24.47
C ALA A 203 6.38 18.51 -23.91
N GLU A 204 6.50 18.59 -22.59
CA GLU A 204 7.70 19.11 -21.94
C GLU A 204 8.90 18.17 -22.12
N LEU A 205 8.70 16.85 -22.02
CA LEU A 205 9.74 15.86 -22.30
C LEU A 205 10.27 15.98 -23.73
N ALA A 206 9.38 16.19 -24.71
CA ALA A 206 9.77 16.38 -26.10
C ALA A 206 10.62 17.66 -26.28
N ARG A 207 10.22 18.77 -25.66
CA ARG A 207 10.98 20.03 -25.69
C ARG A 207 12.36 19.90 -25.06
N LEU A 208 12.43 19.24 -23.90
CA LEU A 208 13.70 19.02 -23.19
C LEU A 208 14.63 18.10 -23.98
N THR A 209 14.11 17.02 -24.56
CA THR A 209 14.88 16.10 -25.42
C THR A 209 15.48 16.82 -26.63
N GLU A 210 14.69 17.65 -27.31
CA GLU A 210 15.18 18.42 -28.46
C GLU A 210 16.23 19.47 -28.04
N ARG A 211 16.07 20.08 -26.86
CA ARG A 211 17.05 21.02 -26.31
C ARG A 211 18.36 20.32 -25.93
N VAL A 212 18.30 19.12 -25.36
CA VAL A 212 19.48 18.28 -25.09
C VAL A 212 20.18 17.92 -26.40
N ALA A 213 19.46 17.42 -27.41
CA ALA A 213 20.04 17.09 -28.71
C ALA A 213 20.74 18.29 -29.37
N ARG A 214 20.15 19.50 -29.28
CA ARG A 214 20.78 20.74 -29.77
C ARG A 214 22.04 21.12 -29.00
N LEU A 215 22.09 20.86 -27.69
CA LEU A 215 23.26 21.14 -26.86
C LEU A 215 24.37 20.11 -27.11
N GLU A 216 24.03 18.84 -27.24
CA GLU A 216 24.95 17.75 -27.61
C GLU A 216 25.57 17.99 -28.99
N ALA A 217 24.79 18.44 -29.98
CA ALA A 217 25.31 18.80 -31.30
C ALA A 217 26.28 20.00 -31.29
N ARG A 218 26.31 20.80 -30.21
CA ARG A 218 27.22 21.94 -30.03
C ARG A 218 28.45 21.60 -29.21
N LEU A 219 28.48 20.43 -28.56
CA LEU A 219 29.67 19.91 -27.92
C LEU A 219 30.55 19.28 -29.00
N PRO A 220 31.84 19.64 -29.09
CA PRO A 220 32.75 18.95 -29.99
C PRO A 220 32.82 17.48 -29.59
N VAL A 221 32.65 16.58 -30.57
CA VAL A 221 32.95 15.16 -30.39
C VAL A 221 34.46 15.07 -30.25
N GLU A 222 34.96 14.81 -29.05
CA GLU A 222 36.37 14.46 -28.85
C GLU A 222 36.67 13.24 -29.73
N PRO A 223 37.61 13.32 -30.68
CA PRO A 223 37.98 12.17 -31.49
C PRO A 223 38.60 11.13 -30.56
N GLY A 224 37.95 9.97 -30.46
CA GLY A 224 38.46 8.82 -29.73
C GLY A 224 39.88 8.49 -30.19
N GLU A 225 40.75 8.23 -29.21
CA GLU A 225 42.13 7.84 -29.40
C GLU A 225 42.24 6.71 -30.43
N ASP A 226 42.79 7.02 -31.61
CA ASP A 226 43.17 6.05 -32.61
C ASP A 226 44.39 5.29 -32.08
N SER A 227 44.12 4.18 -31.38
CA SER A 227 45.08 3.11 -31.10
C SER A 227 45.42 2.43 -32.43
N GLY A 228 46.28 3.08 -33.21
CA GLY A 228 46.77 2.64 -34.51
C GLY A 228 48.28 2.45 -34.49
N ALA A 229 48.69 1.20 -34.32
CA ALA A 229 50.04 0.66 -34.41
C ALA A 229 50.97 1.36 -35.44
N ARG A 230 52.25 1.56 -35.05
CA ARG A 230 53.45 1.48 -35.91
C ARG A 230 54.73 1.72 -35.09
N GLY A 231 55.71 0.82 -35.25
CA GLY A 231 57.13 1.04 -34.91
C GLY A 231 57.73 -0.03 -34.05
#